data_AF-A0A749BXM0-F1
#
_entry.id   AF-A0A749BXM0-F1
#
_cell.length_a   1.000
_cell.length_b   1.000
_cell.length_c   1.000
_cell.angle_alpha   90.00
_cell.angle_beta   90.00
_cell.angle_gamma   90.00
#
_symmetry.space_group_name_H-M   'P 1'
#
loop_
_entity.id
_entity.type
_entity.pdbx_description
1 polymer ?
#
loop_
_entity_poly.entity_id
_entity_poly.type
_entity_poly.pdbx_seq_one_letter_code
_entity_poly.pdbx_strand_id
1 'polypeptide(L)'
;MKRLFYLVVLFVAYSVQAVAANGGFYLGQTRVVFPSDKRSVSLQVTNQDAKKDWLLRSWVSQYDDKNKSSTPFIITPPLYRLDGNNSIQLRINAVDVSKLPTDRESVFRINVMAIPPETATAVKPEKEGAATGSIQFALNSRIKLFFRPAALNSPEQAEKAWEKVTVRQQEGKIIFNNPTPYYITLTNIDVNGAGLKGGQADTMIAPDGELTLPVSGQIRTLTFQTINDYGGLTKKKTVAF
;
A
#
# COMPACT_ATOMS: atom_id res chain seq x y z
N MET A 1 17.30 -45.23 38.63
CA MET A 1 17.61 -44.89 37.22
C MET A 1 16.37 -44.84 36.31
N LYS A 2 15.42 -45.81 36.37
CA LYS A 2 14.20 -45.78 35.51
C LYS A 2 13.26 -44.57 35.76
N ARG A 3 13.12 -44.09 37.01
CA ARG A 3 12.27 -42.92 37.34
C ARG A 3 12.83 -41.57 36.85
N LEU A 4 14.15 -41.47 36.70
CA LEU A 4 14.81 -40.28 36.15
C LEU A 4 14.64 -40.20 34.63
N PHE A 5 14.54 -41.35 33.96
CA PHE A 5 14.32 -41.44 32.52
C PHE A 5 12.91 -40.96 32.12
N TYR A 6 11.89 -41.27 32.92
CA TYR A 6 10.51 -40.79 32.66
C TYR A 6 10.37 -39.27 32.85
N LEU A 7 11.12 -38.65 33.76
CA LEU A 7 11.12 -37.19 33.95
C LEU A 7 11.79 -36.44 32.80
N VAL A 8 12.82 -37.03 32.17
CA VAL A 8 13.48 -36.44 31.00
C VAL A 8 12.60 -36.56 29.74
N VAL A 9 11.88 -37.67 29.58
CA VAL A 9 10.94 -37.85 28.44
C VAL A 9 9.73 -36.92 28.54
N LEU A 10 9.26 -36.58 29.75
CA LEU A 10 8.17 -35.61 29.94
C LEU A 10 8.60 -34.15 29.72
N PHE A 11 9.88 -33.83 29.87
CA PHE A 11 10.40 -32.47 29.63
C PHE A 11 10.66 -32.18 28.13
N VAL A 12 10.94 -33.21 27.33
CA VAL A 12 11.16 -33.08 25.87
C VAL A 12 9.83 -32.94 25.09
N ALA A 13 8.72 -33.42 25.65
CA ALA A 13 7.39 -33.28 25.03
C ALA A 13 6.75 -31.87 25.17
N TYR A 14 7.39 -30.94 25.88
CA TYR A 14 6.91 -29.57 26.07
C TYR A 14 7.72 -28.55 25.27
N SER A 15 8.18 -28.92 24.07
CA SER A 15 8.59 -27.93 23.06
C SER A 15 7.33 -27.41 22.38
N VAL A 16 6.56 -26.60 23.11
CA VAL A 16 5.54 -25.73 22.52
C VAL A 16 6.28 -24.86 21.52
N GLN A 17 6.14 -25.17 20.24
CA GLN A 17 6.48 -24.23 19.18
C GLN A 17 5.66 -22.99 19.48
N ALA A 18 6.34 -21.93 19.93
CA ALA A 18 5.75 -20.61 19.94
C ALA A 18 5.44 -20.29 18.48
N VAL A 19 4.23 -20.61 18.04
CA VAL A 19 3.67 -20.00 16.85
C VAL A 19 3.65 -18.53 17.21
N ALA A 20 4.60 -17.78 16.66
CA ALA A 20 4.48 -16.35 16.57
C ALA A 20 3.16 -16.13 15.82
N ALA A 21 2.08 -15.93 16.57
CA ALA A 21 0.87 -15.37 16.03
C ALA A 21 1.28 -13.96 15.64
N ASN A 22 1.71 -13.80 14.38
CA ASN A 22 1.90 -12.52 13.74
C ASN A 22 0.49 -11.90 13.66
N GLY A 23 0.02 -11.37 14.79
CA GLY A 23 -1.16 -10.55 14.88
C GLY A 23 -0.91 -9.28 14.09
N GLY A 24 -1.93 -8.78 13.42
CA GLY A 24 -1.77 -7.61 12.59
C GLY A 24 -3.01 -7.29 11.78
N PHE A 25 -3.03 -6.05 11.32
CA PHE A 25 -4.04 -5.50 10.45
C PHE A 25 -3.47 -5.45 9.03
N TYR A 26 -4.21 -5.94 8.02
CA TYR A 26 -3.79 -5.81 6.63
C TYR A 26 -4.96 -5.59 5.67
N LEU A 27 -4.63 -5.00 4.52
CA LEU A 27 -5.52 -4.83 3.38
C LEU A 27 -5.30 -5.99 2.41
N GLY A 28 -6.38 -6.53 1.85
CA GLY A 28 -6.29 -7.65 0.90
C GLY A 28 -5.63 -7.28 -0.44
N GLN A 29 -5.41 -5.99 -0.71
CA GLN A 29 -4.78 -5.48 -1.92
C GLN A 29 -3.86 -4.30 -1.60
N THR A 30 -2.81 -4.10 -2.40
CA THR A 30 -1.86 -2.98 -2.28
C THR A 30 -2.23 -1.76 -3.12
N ARG A 31 -3.28 -1.90 -3.94
CA ARG A 31 -3.87 -0.87 -4.80
C ARG A 31 -5.25 -1.33 -5.28
N VAL A 32 -6.07 -0.40 -5.73
CA VAL A 32 -7.40 -0.67 -6.26
C VAL A 32 -7.55 0.05 -7.60
N VAL A 33 -8.01 -0.68 -8.61
CA VAL A 33 -8.49 -0.09 -9.86
C VAL A 33 -10.01 0.04 -9.77
N PHE A 34 -10.52 1.24 -10.05
CA PHE A 34 -11.93 1.57 -10.10
C PHE A 34 -12.33 1.82 -11.57
N PRO A 35 -12.96 0.84 -12.23
CA PRO A 35 -13.50 0.99 -13.57
C PRO A 35 -14.63 2.04 -13.61
N SER A 36 -14.61 2.97 -14.57
CA SER A 36 -15.62 4.05 -14.66
C SER A 36 -17.05 3.56 -14.95
N ASP A 37 -17.22 2.34 -15.47
CA ASP A 37 -18.52 1.71 -15.73
C ASP A 37 -19.12 1.05 -14.47
N LYS A 38 -18.41 1.05 -13.34
CA LYS A 38 -18.87 0.47 -12.08
C LYS A 38 -19.32 1.56 -11.12
N ARG A 39 -20.36 1.25 -10.34
CA ARG A 39 -20.82 2.12 -9.25
C ARG A 39 -19.95 1.97 -7.99
N SER A 40 -19.36 0.80 -7.80
CA SER A 40 -18.54 0.51 -6.63
C SER A 40 -17.55 -0.62 -6.88
N VAL A 41 -16.47 -0.63 -6.11
CA VAL A 41 -15.52 -1.74 -5.98
C VAL A 41 -15.29 -2.08 -4.51
N SER A 42 -14.74 -3.26 -4.23
CA SER A 42 -14.58 -3.76 -2.87
C SER A 42 -13.11 -3.92 -2.48
N LEU A 43 -12.83 -3.67 -1.20
CA LEU A 43 -11.54 -3.87 -0.57
C LEU A 43 -11.73 -4.66 0.73
N GLN A 44 -11.13 -5.84 0.82
CA GLN A 44 -11.14 -6.62 2.05
C GLN A 44 -10.11 -6.06 3.04
N VAL A 45 -10.49 -6.05 4.30
CA VAL A 45 -9.66 -5.66 5.43
C VAL A 45 -9.75 -6.74 6.49
N THR A 46 -8.61 -7.20 6.96
CA THR A 46 -8.52 -8.35 7.88
C THR A 46 -7.75 -7.96 9.13
N ASN A 47 -8.31 -8.36 10.27
CA ASN A 47 -7.64 -8.32 11.55
C ASN A 47 -7.22 -9.74 11.93
N GLN A 48 -5.93 -10.00 11.90
CA GLN A 48 -5.34 -11.29 12.28
C GLN A 48 -4.94 -11.34 13.76
N ASP A 49 -5.08 -10.23 14.50
CA ASP A 49 -4.90 -10.25 15.95
C ASP A 49 -6.13 -10.88 16.61
N ALA A 50 -5.95 -12.02 17.28
CA ALA A 50 -7.03 -12.71 17.97
C ALA A 50 -7.50 -12.02 19.25
N LYS A 51 -6.70 -11.09 19.80
CA LYS A 51 -6.88 -10.53 21.14
C LYS A 51 -7.16 -9.02 21.13
N LYS A 52 -7.02 -8.36 19.98
CA LYS A 52 -7.24 -6.91 19.84
C LYS A 52 -8.25 -6.63 18.76
N ASP A 53 -9.28 -5.89 19.13
CA ASP A 53 -10.20 -5.28 18.19
C ASP A 53 -9.61 -3.97 17.66
N TRP A 54 -10.10 -3.49 16.53
CA TRP A 54 -9.70 -2.20 15.97
C TRP A 54 -10.92 -1.38 15.57
N LEU A 55 -10.89 -0.08 15.83
CA LEU A 55 -11.81 0.85 15.20
C LEU A 55 -11.22 1.31 13.87
N LEU A 56 -11.85 0.89 12.77
CA LEU A 56 -11.45 1.25 11.42
C LEU A 56 -12.14 2.54 11.00
N ARG A 57 -11.36 3.53 10.57
CA ARG A 57 -11.85 4.70 9.85
C ARG A 57 -11.35 4.66 8.41
N SER A 58 -12.25 4.78 7.44
CA SER A 58 -11.92 4.61 6.03
C SER A 58 -12.43 5.77 5.17
N TRP A 59 -11.57 6.32 4.31
CA TRP A 59 -11.92 7.41 3.41
C TRP A 59 -11.02 7.46 2.16
N VAL A 60 -11.47 8.16 1.13
CA VAL A 60 -10.65 8.47 -0.05
C VAL A 60 -10.14 9.91 0.04
N SER A 61 -8.83 10.11 -0.11
CA SER A 61 -8.20 11.43 -0.20
C SER A 61 -7.61 11.66 -1.59
N GLN A 62 -7.26 12.92 -1.88
CA GLN A 62 -6.42 13.24 -3.02
C GLN A 62 -5.08 12.51 -2.92
N TYR A 63 -4.46 12.27 -4.07
CA TYR A 63 -3.13 11.66 -4.10
C TYR A 63 -2.03 12.64 -3.69
N ASP A 64 -2.14 13.92 -4.06
CA ASP A 64 -1.28 14.95 -3.48
C ASP A 64 -1.83 15.38 -2.12
N ASP A 65 -1.05 15.16 -1.05
CA ASP A 65 -1.45 15.51 0.31
C ASP A 65 -1.63 17.03 0.50
N LYS A 66 -1.07 17.87 -0.38
CA LYS A 66 -1.31 19.33 -0.39
C LYS A 66 -2.69 19.69 -0.93
N ASN A 67 -3.27 18.85 -1.78
CA ASN A 67 -4.60 19.06 -2.31
C ASN A 67 -5.66 18.57 -1.31
N LYS A 68 -6.44 19.51 -0.76
CA LYS A 68 -7.50 19.23 0.22
C LYS A 68 -8.91 19.25 -0.37
N SER A 69 -9.04 19.31 -1.69
CA SER A 69 -10.35 19.25 -2.35
C SER A 69 -11.06 17.91 -2.10
N SER A 70 -12.38 17.94 -2.14
CA SER A 70 -13.21 16.73 -2.02
C SER A 70 -12.89 15.74 -3.14
N THR A 71 -12.94 14.46 -2.83
CA THR A 71 -12.80 13.38 -3.82
C THR A 71 -14.17 12.91 -4.30
N PRO A 72 -14.26 12.35 -5.51
CA PRO A 72 -15.53 11.87 -6.05
C PRO A 72 -15.90 10.46 -5.55
N PHE A 73 -15.31 10.01 -4.43
CA PHE A 73 -15.47 8.68 -3.89
C PHE A 73 -15.73 8.69 -2.39
N ILE A 74 -16.53 7.73 -1.92
CA ILE A 74 -16.74 7.47 -0.49
C ILE A 74 -16.51 6.00 -0.18
N ILE A 75 -16.12 5.70 1.07
CA ILE A 75 -15.98 4.32 1.55
C ILE A 75 -17.08 4.01 2.55
N THR A 76 -17.70 2.84 2.40
CA THR A 76 -18.76 2.35 3.28
C THR A 76 -18.41 0.98 3.85
N PRO A 77 -18.55 0.77 5.18
CA PRO A 77 -18.80 1.80 6.20
C PRO A 77 -17.57 2.72 6.37
N PRO A 78 -17.75 4.03 6.67
CA PRO A 78 -16.64 4.94 6.90
C PRO A 78 -16.00 4.76 8.29
N LEU A 79 -16.74 4.15 9.23
CA LEU A 79 -16.30 3.81 10.58
C LEU A 79 -16.84 2.43 10.96
N TYR A 80 -15.99 1.52 11.43
CA TYR A 80 -16.40 0.16 11.78
C TYR A 80 -15.51 -0.45 12.86
N ARG A 81 -16.10 -1.13 13.84
CA ARG A 81 -15.34 -1.94 14.81
C ARG A 81 -15.06 -3.31 14.19
N LEU A 82 -13.80 -3.62 13.93
CA LEU A 82 -13.36 -4.91 13.44
C LEU A 82 -12.80 -5.74 14.60
N ASP A 83 -13.54 -6.78 14.96
CA ASP A 83 -13.15 -7.68 16.05
C ASP A 83 -11.93 -8.52 15.70
N GLY A 84 -11.30 -9.09 16.72
CA GLY A 84 -10.18 -10.03 16.56
C GLY A 84 -10.48 -11.21 15.64
N ASN A 85 -9.49 -11.62 14.84
CA ASN A 85 -9.60 -12.71 13.84
C ASN A 85 -10.74 -12.56 12.83
N ASN A 86 -11.26 -11.34 12.62
CA ASN A 86 -12.38 -11.08 11.73
C ASN A 86 -11.95 -10.29 10.48
N SER A 87 -12.81 -10.27 9.46
CA SER A 87 -12.61 -9.52 8.22
C SER A 87 -13.86 -8.72 7.86
N ILE A 88 -13.67 -7.56 7.25
CA ILE A 88 -14.76 -6.78 6.64
C ILE A 88 -14.44 -6.46 5.18
N GLN A 89 -15.48 -6.39 4.36
CA GLN A 89 -15.39 -5.88 3.00
C GLN A 89 -15.86 -4.43 2.96
N LEU A 90 -14.91 -3.50 2.78
CA LEU A 90 -15.20 -2.10 2.52
C LEU A 90 -15.66 -1.93 1.08
N ARG A 91 -16.65 -1.07 0.85
CA ARG A 91 -17.13 -0.69 -0.48
C ARG A 91 -16.71 0.73 -0.80
N ILE A 92 -15.92 0.91 -1.84
CA ILE A 92 -15.58 2.21 -2.43
C ILE A 92 -16.66 2.52 -3.47
N ASN A 93 -17.40 3.60 -3.29
CA ASN A 93 -18.51 4.02 -4.16
C ASN A 93 -18.12 5.30 -4.90
N ALA A 94 -18.48 5.39 -6.18
CA ALA A 94 -18.43 6.64 -6.93
C ALA A 94 -19.61 7.53 -6.55
N VAL A 95 -19.35 8.83 -6.37
CA VAL A 95 -20.37 9.86 -6.07
C VAL A 95 -20.57 10.76 -7.29
N ASP A 96 -19.52 11.45 -7.73
CA ASP A 96 -19.54 12.30 -8.93
C ASP A 96 -18.21 12.23 -9.68
N VAL A 97 -18.11 11.28 -10.60
CA VAL A 97 -16.92 11.09 -11.45
C VAL A 97 -17.02 11.83 -12.78
N SER A 98 -18.06 12.64 -13.00
CA SER A 98 -18.34 13.30 -14.30
C SER A 98 -17.26 14.28 -14.73
N LYS A 99 -16.51 14.83 -13.76
CA LYS A 99 -15.41 15.79 -13.99
C LYS A 99 -14.05 15.12 -14.18
N LEU A 100 -13.96 13.79 -14.04
CA LEU A 100 -12.71 13.09 -14.25
C LEU A 100 -12.42 12.90 -15.74
N PRO A 101 -11.14 12.98 -16.15
CA PRO A 101 -10.73 12.66 -17.51
C PRO A 101 -11.25 11.30 -17.99
N THR A 102 -11.69 11.23 -19.24
CA THR A 102 -12.20 10.02 -19.89
C THR A 102 -11.17 9.36 -20.81
N ASP A 103 -10.05 10.05 -21.08
CA ASP A 103 -8.98 9.65 -21.98
C ASP A 103 -7.76 9.05 -21.25
N ARG A 104 -7.68 9.23 -19.93
CA ARG A 104 -6.56 8.79 -19.08
C ARG A 104 -7.01 8.42 -17.68
N GLU A 105 -6.19 7.68 -16.96
CA GLU A 105 -6.42 7.40 -15.56
C GLU A 105 -6.34 8.66 -14.67
N SER A 106 -7.05 8.61 -13.55
CA SER A 106 -6.89 9.53 -12.43
C SER A 106 -6.47 8.78 -11.18
N VAL A 107 -5.70 9.39 -10.29
CA VAL A 107 -5.21 8.74 -9.07
C VAL A 107 -5.65 9.43 -7.79
N PHE A 108 -6.03 8.61 -6.80
CA PHE A 108 -6.45 8.99 -5.46
C PHE A 108 -5.77 8.06 -4.43
N ARG A 109 -6.04 8.28 -3.14
CA ARG A 109 -5.57 7.41 -2.05
C ARG A 109 -6.74 6.88 -1.25
N ILE A 110 -6.81 5.56 -1.08
CA ILE A 110 -7.61 4.93 -0.04
C ILE A 110 -6.81 5.00 1.25
N ASN A 111 -7.45 5.47 2.31
CA ASN A 111 -6.91 5.47 3.66
C ASN A 111 -7.75 4.53 4.52
N VAL A 112 -7.10 3.63 5.23
CA VAL A 112 -7.72 2.81 6.26
C VAL A 112 -6.91 2.95 7.54
N MET A 113 -7.46 3.70 8.49
CA MET A 113 -6.86 3.95 9.80
C MET A 113 -7.41 2.96 10.81
N ALA A 114 -6.54 2.13 11.37
CA ALA A 114 -6.84 1.26 12.49
C ALA A 114 -6.47 1.97 13.80
N ILE A 115 -7.48 2.26 14.61
CA ILE A 115 -7.35 2.92 15.91
C ILE A 115 -7.49 1.83 16.99
N PRO A 116 -6.49 1.64 17.87
CA PRO A 116 -6.58 0.66 18.94
C PRO A 116 -7.62 1.07 19.98
N PRO A 117 -8.25 0.12 20.69
CA PRO A 117 -9.08 0.42 21.84
C PRO A 117 -8.22 1.04 22.94
N GLU A 118 -8.82 1.91 23.74
CA GLU A 118 -8.17 2.39 24.95
C GLU A 118 -7.89 1.21 25.89
N THR A 119 -6.65 1.05 26.33
CA THR A 119 -6.30 0.05 27.33
C THR A 119 -6.78 0.52 28.70
N ALA A 120 -7.60 -0.27 29.38
CA ALA A 120 -8.03 -0.02 30.77
C ALA A 120 -6.86 0.10 31.79
N THR A 121 -5.63 -0.24 31.39
CA THR A 121 -4.41 -0.05 32.18
C THR A 121 -3.82 1.37 32.08
N ALA A 122 -4.42 2.26 31.28
CA ALA A 122 -3.99 3.65 31.20
C ALA A 122 -4.37 4.49 32.43
N VAL A 123 -5.27 4.03 33.31
CA VAL A 123 -5.58 4.72 34.58
C VAL A 123 -5.97 3.70 35.65
N LYS A 124 -5.01 3.36 36.51
CA LYS A 124 -5.22 3.32 37.97
C LYS A 124 -3.83 3.34 38.61
N PRO A 125 -3.36 4.49 39.11
CA PRO A 125 -2.16 4.49 39.93
C PRO A 125 -2.47 3.68 41.19
N GLU A 126 -1.71 2.61 41.45
CA GLU A 126 -1.78 1.89 42.73
C GLU A 126 -1.29 2.75 43.91
N LYS A 127 -0.73 3.94 43.63
CA LYS A 127 -0.23 4.91 44.60
C LYS A 127 -0.47 6.35 44.15
N GLU A 128 -1.02 7.19 45.02
CA GLU A 128 -1.10 8.64 44.82
C GLU A 128 0.28 9.19 44.44
N GLY A 129 0.41 9.81 43.26
CA GLY A 129 1.64 10.47 42.79
C GLY A 129 2.38 9.83 41.60
N ALA A 130 1.97 8.66 41.10
CA ALA A 130 2.58 8.06 39.89
C ALA A 130 1.91 8.57 38.60
N ALA A 131 2.67 9.21 37.71
CA ALA A 131 2.18 9.62 36.39
C ALA A 131 1.99 8.40 35.47
N THR A 132 0.75 8.03 35.17
CA THR A 132 0.42 6.95 34.23
C THR A 132 0.29 7.51 32.82
N GLY A 133 1.41 7.61 32.08
CA GLY A 133 1.39 7.92 30.65
C GLY A 133 1.27 6.65 29.81
N SER A 134 0.30 6.58 28.90
CA SER A 134 0.27 5.54 27.86
C SER A 134 0.39 6.19 26.48
N ILE A 135 1.21 5.58 25.61
CA ILE A 135 1.34 6.00 24.21
C ILE A 135 0.60 4.97 23.36
N GLN A 136 -0.35 5.45 22.55
CA GLN A 136 -1.10 4.63 21.62
C GLN A 136 -0.78 5.07 20.18
N PHE A 137 -0.62 4.09 19.29
CA PHE A 137 -0.35 4.33 17.88
C PHE A 137 -1.54 3.88 17.05
N ALA A 138 -2.09 4.81 16.27
CA ALA A 138 -3.02 4.47 15.19
C ALA A 138 -2.22 4.25 13.90
N LEU A 139 -2.51 3.17 13.18
CA LEU A 139 -1.87 2.85 11.91
C LEU A 139 -2.78 3.28 10.75
N ASN A 140 -2.32 4.18 9.89
CA ASN A 140 -3.03 4.54 8.66
C ASN A 140 -2.37 3.90 7.44
N SER A 141 -2.97 2.81 6.94
CA SER A 141 -2.57 2.19 5.69
C SER A 141 -3.11 2.99 4.51
N ARG A 142 -2.20 3.46 3.64
CA ARG A 142 -2.53 4.24 2.44
C ARG A 142 -2.20 3.44 1.18
N ILE A 143 -3.19 3.19 0.34
CA ILE A 143 -3.00 2.51 -0.95
C ILE A 143 -3.55 3.35 -2.10
N LYS A 144 -3.01 3.14 -3.30
CA LYS A 144 -3.43 3.88 -4.50
C LYS A 144 -4.81 3.43 -4.97
N LEU A 145 -5.64 4.39 -5.38
CA LEU A 145 -6.91 4.16 -6.06
C LEU A 145 -6.82 4.78 -7.46
N PHE A 146 -6.83 3.95 -8.49
CA PHE A 146 -6.82 4.40 -9.87
C PHE A 146 -8.24 4.40 -10.43
N PHE A 147 -8.77 5.56 -10.82
CA PHE A 147 -9.98 5.63 -11.61
C PHE A 147 -9.61 5.43 -13.08
N ARG A 148 -10.16 4.38 -13.69
CA ARG A 148 -9.85 3.97 -15.05
C ARG A 148 -11.08 4.10 -15.95
N PRO A 149 -11.05 5.00 -16.95
CA PRO A 149 -12.07 5.06 -17.98
C PRO A 149 -12.35 3.72 -18.64
N ALA A 150 -13.61 3.46 -19.00
CA ALA A 150 -14.05 2.17 -19.52
C ALA A 150 -13.30 1.76 -20.80
N ALA A 151 -12.97 2.73 -21.65
CA ALA A 151 -12.18 2.53 -22.86
C ALA A 151 -10.75 2.03 -22.58
N LEU A 152 -10.23 2.23 -21.36
CA LEU A 152 -8.89 1.82 -20.95
C LEU A 152 -8.88 0.53 -20.11
N ASN A 153 -10.05 -0.07 -19.84
CA ASN A 153 -10.17 -1.27 -18.98
C ASN A 153 -9.72 -2.58 -19.65
N SER A 154 -8.95 -2.53 -20.74
CA SER A 154 -8.31 -3.72 -21.30
C SER A 154 -7.18 -4.21 -20.38
N PRO A 155 -7.27 -5.42 -19.77
CA PRO A 155 -6.23 -5.95 -18.89
C PRO A 155 -4.89 -6.09 -19.61
N GLU A 156 -4.91 -6.50 -20.89
CA GLU A 156 -3.70 -6.66 -21.70
C GLU A 156 -2.99 -5.33 -21.92
N GLN A 157 -3.74 -4.26 -22.26
CA GLN A 157 -3.13 -2.95 -22.49
C GLN A 157 -2.54 -2.37 -21.19
N ALA A 158 -3.26 -2.49 -20.08
CA ALA A 158 -2.77 -2.06 -18.77
C ALA A 158 -1.50 -2.83 -18.36
N GLU A 159 -1.47 -4.15 -18.56
CA GLU A 159 -0.33 -5.00 -18.21
C GLU A 159 0.92 -4.71 -19.06
N LYS A 160 0.75 -4.29 -20.32
CA LYS A 160 1.86 -3.97 -21.23
C LYS A 160 2.21 -2.47 -21.27
N ALA A 161 1.47 -1.61 -20.58
CA ALA A 161 1.69 -0.15 -20.65
C ALA A 161 3.12 0.27 -20.27
N TRP A 162 3.72 -0.40 -19.28
CA TRP A 162 5.09 -0.13 -18.84
C TRP A 162 6.15 -0.37 -19.93
N GLU A 163 5.89 -1.22 -20.93
CA GLU A 163 6.83 -1.52 -22.00
C GLU A 163 7.11 -0.27 -22.85
N LYS A 164 6.11 0.60 -22.98
CA LYS A 164 6.17 1.86 -23.74
C LYS A 164 6.92 2.99 -23.01
N VAL A 165 7.28 2.81 -21.73
CA VAL A 165 8.07 3.80 -20.99
C VAL A 165 9.44 3.94 -21.64
N THR A 166 9.78 5.16 -22.03
CA THR A 166 11.09 5.51 -22.57
C THR A 166 11.93 6.18 -21.50
N VAL A 167 13.25 6.11 -21.64
CA VAL A 167 14.18 6.67 -20.67
C VAL A 167 15.28 7.42 -21.39
N ARG A 168 15.60 8.62 -20.91
CA ARG A 168 16.71 9.43 -21.41
C ARG A 168 17.56 9.96 -20.26
N GLN A 169 18.85 10.13 -20.50
CA GLN A 169 19.79 10.74 -19.57
C GLN A 169 19.99 12.21 -19.96
N GLN A 170 19.98 13.10 -18.97
CA GLN A 170 20.27 14.52 -19.15
C GLN A 170 20.96 15.06 -17.89
N GLU A 171 22.19 15.56 -18.02
CA GLU A 171 22.91 16.36 -16.99
C GLU A 171 22.69 15.89 -15.54
N GLY A 172 23.17 14.68 -15.19
CA GLY A 172 23.04 14.15 -13.83
C GLY A 172 21.60 13.76 -13.43
N LYS A 173 20.73 13.54 -14.41
CA LYS A 173 19.35 13.08 -14.20
C LYS A 173 18.99 11.95 -15.17
N ILE A 174 18.09 11.09 -14.71
CA ILE A 174 17.36 10.15 -15.55
C ILE A 174 15.93 10.66 -15.66
N ILE A 175 15.42 10.75 -16.87
CA ILE A 175 14.05 11.15 -17.16
C ILE A 175 13.33 9.94 -17.74
N PHE A 176 12.33 9.46 -17.02
CA PHE A 176 11.38 8.47 -17.50
C PHE A 176 10.20 9.20 -18.13
N ASN A 177 9.83 8.81 -19.35
CA ASN A 177 8.68 9.36 -20.06
C ASN A 177 7.63 8.26 -20.25
N ASN A 178 6.40 8.55 -19.85
CA ASN A 178 5.25 7.65 -19.98
C ASN A 178 4.27 8.21 -21.01
N PRO A 179 4.29 7.71 -22.26
CA PRO A 179 3.36 8.17 -23.31
C PRO A 179 2.00 7.46 -23.26
N THR A 180 1.69 6.77 -22.16
CA THR A 180 0.48 5.94 -22.04
C THR A 180 -0.58 6.62 -21.17
N PRO A 181 -1.86 6.25 -21.31
CA PRO A 181 -2.93 6.80 -20.48
C PRO A 181 -3.00 6.19 -19.07
N TYR A 182 -2.01 5.39 -18.66
CA TYR A 182 -1.96 4.68 -17.36
C TYR A 182 -0.89 5.25 -16.43
N TYR A 183 -1.10 5.18 -15.12
CA TYR A 183 -0.04 5.45 -14.14
C TYR A 183 0.93 4.29 -14.05
N ILE A 184 2.23 4.58 -14.14
CA ILE A 184 3.29 3.56 -14.02
C ILE A 184 4.05 3.75 -12.71
N THR A 185 3.99 2.78 -11.79
CA THR A 185 4.79 2.83 -10.55
C THR A 185 6.09 2.07 -10.74
N LEU A 186 7.22 2.77 -10.78
CA LEU A 186 8.55 2.17 -10.87
C LEU A 186 8.99 1.60 -9.51
N THR A 187 9.74 0.51 -9.52
CA THR A 187 10.38 -0.08 -8.35
C THR A 187 11.66 -0.80 -8.76
N ASN A 188 12.48 -1.19 -7.78
CA ASN A 188 13.77 -1.86 -8.00
C ASN A 188 14.63 -1.14 -9.05
N ILE A 189 14.74 0.18 -8.89
CA ILE A 189 15.49 1.04 -9.82
C ILE A 189 16.97 1.00 -9.42
N ASP A 190 17.80 0.44 -10.30
CA ASP A 190 19.24 0.33 -10.14
C ASP A 190 19.96 1.08 -11.25
N VAL A 191 20.94 1.90 -10.87
CA VAL A 191 21.83 2.66 -11.76
C VAL A 191 23.23 2.08 -11.61
N ASN A 192 23.82 1.60 -12.72
CA ASN A 192 25.13 0.94 -12.73
C ASN A 192 25.26 -0.21 -11.72
N GLY A 193 24.17 -0.97 -11.51
CA GLY A 193 24.14 -2.09 -10.56
C GLY A 193 23.99 -1.69 -9.09
N ALA A 194 23.79 -0.39 -8.80
CA ALA A 194 23.52 0.10 -7.47
C ALA A 194 22.11 0.72 -7.39
N GLY A 195 21.34 0.33 -6.38
CA GLY A 195 20.03 0.94 -6.12
C GLY A 195 20.13 2.44 -5.87
N LEU A 196 19.08 3.17 -6.25
CA LEU A 196 19.01 4.61 -5.99
C LEU A 196 19.21 4.91 -4.49
N LYS A 197 20.21 5.73 -4.18
CA LYS A 197 20.47 6.19 -2.82
C LYS A 197 19.44 7.26 -2.45
N GLY A 198 18.93 7.21 -1.22
CA GLY A 198 18.13 8.30 -0.64
C GLY A 198 16.61 8.14 -0.70
N GLY A 199 16.07 6.95 -1.03
CA GLY A 199 14.66 6.62 -0.85
C GLY A 199 13.71 7.65 -1.47
N GLN A 200 13.50 7.60 -2.78
CA GLN A 200 12.52 8.48 -3.42
C GLN A 200 11.11 8.12 -2.93
N ALA A 201 10.44 9.13 -2.38
CA ALA A 201 9.13 8.98 -1.74
C ALA A 201 8.02 8.63 -2.74
N ASP A 202 8.16 9.00 -4.02
CA ASP A 202 7.21 8.65 -5.07
C ASP A 202 7.92 8.41 -6.42
N THR A 203 7.79 7.21 -6.93
CA THR A 203 8.36 6.74 -8.20
C THR A 203 7.27 6.45 -9.24
N MET A 204 6.10 7.06 -9.08
CA MET A 204 4.99 6.94 -10.01
C MET A 204 5.04 7.99 -11.12
N ILE A 205 4.92 7.54 -12.35
CA ILE A 205 4.84 8.39 -13.54
C ILE A 205 3.36 8.55 -13.90
N ALA A 206 2.91 9.79 -14.06
CA ALA A 206 1.56 10.11 -14.49
C ALA A 206 1.32 9.75 -15.98
N PRO A 207 0.07 9.58 -16.41
CA PRO A 207 -0.28 9.50 -17.83
C PRO A 207 0.22 10.70 -18.62
N ASP A 208 0.82 10.45 -19.78
CA ASP A 208 1.49 11.47 -20.63
C ASP A 208 2.50 12.35 -19.87
N GLY A 209 3.09 11.80 -18.82
CA GLY A 209 3.93 12.51 -17.87
C GLY A 209 5.39 12.06 -17.90
N GLU A 210 6.21 12.82 -17.19
CA GLU A 210 7.61 12.47 -16.94
C GLU A 210 7.91 12.37 -15.45
N LEU A 211 8.86 11.51 -15.11
CA LEU A 211 9.44 11.41 -13.77
C LEU A 211 10.95 11.61 -13.90
N THR A 212 11.47 12.61 -13.20
CA THR A 212 12.89 12.94 -13.21
C THR A 212 13.53 12.51 -11.91
N LEU A 213 14.57 11.68 -12.01
CA LEU A 213 15.33 11.17 -10.87
C LEU A 213 16.76 11.72 -10.90
N PRO A 214 17.24 12.39 -9.83
CA PRO A 214 18.64 12.77 -9.73
C PRO A 214 19.52 11.53 -9.63
N VAL A 215 20.63 11.56 -10.34
CA VAL A 215 21.66 10.51 -10.29
C VAL A 215 23.05 11.14 -10.18
N SER A 216 24.00 10.40 -9.64
CA SER A 216 25.39 10.85 -9.56
C SER A 216 26.26 10.12 -10.58
N GLY A 217 27.06 10.89 -11.31
CA GLY A 217 28.05 10.35 -12.25
C GLY A 217 27.47 9.89 -13.60
N GLN A 218 28.32 9.25 -14.39
CA GLN A 218 27.94 8.72 -15.71
C GLN A 218 27.09 7.46 -15.54
N ILE A 219 25.97 7.40 -16.25
CA ILE A 219 25.09 6.23 -16.28
C ILE A 219 25.48 5.41 -17.50
N ARG A 220 25.76 4.12 -17.30
CA ARG A 220 26.02 3.15 -18.37
C ARG A 220 24.85 2.20 -18.52
N THR A 221 24.26 1.82 -17.39
CA THR A 221 23.15 0.88 -17.32
C THR A 221 22.13 1.34 -16.30
N LEU A 222 20.86 1.18 -16.64
CA LEU A 222 19.72 1.36 -15.77
C LEU A 222 18.88 0.09 -15.83
N THR A 223 18.48 -0.44 -14.67
CA THR A 223 17.45 -1.46 -14.60
C THR A 223 16.30 -1.04 -13.71
N PHE A 224 15.08 -1.43 -14.07
CA PHE A 224 13.90 -1.18 -13.24
C PHE A 224 12.81 -2.23 -13.47
N GLN A 225 11.88 -2.31 -12.54
CA GLN A 225 10.63 -3.04 -12.65
C GLN A 225 9.46 -2.07 -12.41
N THR A 226 8.25 -2.53 -12.67
CA THR A 226 7.03 -1.80 -12.32
C THR A 226 6.08 -2.68 -11.53
N ILE A 227 5.13 -2.06 -10.84
CA ILE A 227 4.07 -2.76 -10.11
C ILE A 227 2.81 -2.76 -10.96
N ASN A 228 2.27 -3.94 -11.27
CA ASN A 228 1.03 -4.10 -12.05
C ASN A 228 -0.23 -3.86 -11.20
N ASP A 229 -1.42 -4.04 -11.77
CA ASP A 229 -2.71 -3.82 -11.08
C ASP A 229 -2.94 -4.75 -9.87
N TYR A 230 -2.34 -5.94 -9.89
CA TYR A 230 -2.46 -6.95 -8.83
C TYR A 230 -1.40 -6.79 -7.74
N GLY A 231 -0.54 -5.77 -7.83
CA GLY A 231 0.57 -5.57 -6.89
C GLY A 231 1.81 -6.44 -7.17
N GLY A 232 1.81 -7.19 -8.27
CA GLY A 232 2.95 -8.00 -8.72
C GLY A 232 4.00 -7.18 -9.46
N LEU A 233 5.23 -7.71 -9.51
CA LEU A 233 6.34 -7.09 -10.24
C LEU A 233 6.33 -7.52 -11.72
N THR A 234 6.53 -6.57 -12.62
CA THR A 234 6.77 -6.86 -14.03
C THR A 234 8.16 -7.44 -14.26
N LYS A 235 8.43 -7.91 -15.48
CA LYS A 235 9.79 -8.29 -15.89
C LYS A 235 10.74 -7.09 -15.73
N LYS A 236 11.99 -7.38 -15.38
CA LYS A 236 13.05 -6.37 -15.29
C LYS A 236 13.36 -5.81 -16.68
N LYS A 237 13.31 -4.48 -16.83
CA LYS A 237 13.74 -3.75 -18.03
C LYS A 237 15.15 -3.24 -17.83
N THR A 238 15.99 -3.39 -18.85
CA THR A 238 17.36 -2.87 -18.87
C THR A 238 17.49 -1.84 -19.99
N VAL A 239 18.07 -0.69 -19.67
CA VAL A 239 18.40 0.37 -20.61
C VAL A 239 19.91 0.61 -20.52
N ALA A 240 20.59 0.56 -21.67
CA ALA A 240 21.98 0.97 -21.81
C ALA A 240 22.02 2.38 -22.43
N PHE A 241 22.95 3.21 -21.95
CA PHE A 241 23.18 4.58 -22.44
C PHE A 241 24.53 4.68 -23.15
#